data_AF-A0A3R9G4S8-F1
#
_entry.id   AF-A0A3R9G4S8-F1
#
_cell.length_a   1.000
_cell.length_b   1.000
_cell.length_c   1.000
_cell.angle_alpha   90.00
_cell.angle_beta   90.00
_cell.angle_gamma   90.00
#
_symmetry.space_group_name_H-M   'P 1'
#
loop_
_entity.id
_entity.type
_entity.pdbx_description
1 polymer ?
#
loop_
_entity_poly.entity_id
_entity_poly.type
_entity_poly.pdbx_seq_one_letter_code
_entity_poly.pdbx_strand_id
1 'polypeptide(L)'
;MTEEINSNEKKDGPITDVGKKFAGARKDNPSPDFSGNMNGIKSDSLVTKKEYWQKPDFRADAQSGHKPVKHALLFSLVYANLTNKPLGGGWFSIGQKQWDDAYIATLHFLKNKYESSHYERLEQLTDDFNAYMTVKFGAGRSEKDILERYSAGRHTNRRVKHPLSFSSDTRLRLKNLIPLGWPDDRVLDTDNYGAKKLLNTETGQHKWYAVKSISAKRFQTLDDWTEYDTFNAALEKVKTFFQPILDERVIEPKKGRAKPPKRPRYDRVEVREGKDHRKGENIDSQLLMDYFKFSGVEFGNWVNQKERAWFLNCTYDSLMDLVELLGLPVTFASLGGKLGIAFGSRGTGVDSAAAHFEPGNMLIHLTKTQGVGALAHEFAHGFDCVLAKRNGLNNNFFSEYFLYTSKGRYSVQNHQESAYKHLKDGQTADKFIKLVNYLTFKSTKYLDYEERQGGTGFMNNAMHLDQSRSMYWSQPTEIFARLFECWVTDKLAENDQQNGFLVHGTEESANSWNMKLSAYPTGRERAILVDLMDDWLKALVRSWTK
;
A
#
# COMPACT_ATOMS: atom_id res chain seq x y z
N MET A 1 20.74 -16.53 -34.26
CA MET A 1 20.96 -17.99 -34.28
C MET A 1 20.22 -18.57 -33.09
N THR A 2 19.16 -19.34 -33.34
CA THR A 2 18.42 -20.09 -32.33
C THR A 2 19.31 -21.24 -31.87
N GLU A 3 19.92 -21.13 -30.70
CA GLU A 3 20.51 -22.30 -30.04
C GLU A 3 19.36 -23.22 -29.64
N GLU A 4 19.31 -24.39 -30.27
CA GLU A 4 18.39 -25.45 -29.88
C GLU A 4 18.66 -25.85 -28.43
N ILE A 5 17.59 -26.03 -27.66
CA ILE A 5 17.64 -26.58 -26.31
C ILE A 5 18.18 -28.00 -26.45
N ASN A 6 19.50 -28.16 -26.33
CA ASN A 6 20.16 -29.45 -26.39
C ASN A 6 19.81 -30.19 -25.09
N SER A 7 18.88 -31.14 -25.19
CA SER A 7 18.34 -31.91 -24.09
C SER A 7 19.40 -32.88 -23.55
N ASN A 8 20.31 -32.38 -22.71
CA ASN A 8 21.08 -33.25 -21.83
C ASN A 8 20.13 -33.84 -20.78
N GLU A 9 20.10 -35.17 -20.71
CA GLU A 9 19.40 -36.06 -19.77
C GLU A 9 18.53 -35.35 -18.72
N LYS A 10 17.20 -35.29 -18.96
CA LYS A 10 16.21 -34.95 -17.93
C LYS A 10 16.39 -35.90 -16.75
N LYS A 11 16.92 -35.38 -15.63
CA LYS A 11 16.82 -36.08 -14.35
C LYS A 11 15.40 -35.90 -13.85
N ASP A 12 14.60 -36.96 -13.89
CA ASP A 12 13.26 -37.06 -13.27
C ASP A 12 13.36 -37.00 -11.73
N GLY A 13 13.82 -35.87 -11.20
CA GLY A 13 14.00 -35.59 -9.79
C GLY A 13 13.20 -34.36 -9.35
N PRO A 14 13.04 -34.15 -8.03
CA PRO A 14 12.40 -32.93 -7.53
C PRO A 14 13.20 -31.68 -7.94
N ILE A 15 12.50 -30.57 -8.19
CA ILE A 15 13.12 -29.28 -8.48
C ILE A 15 13.83 -28.78 -7.22
N THR A 16 15.15 -28.65 -7.28
CA THR A 16 16.03 -28.21 -6.18
C THR A 16 16.72 -26.88 -6.48
N ASP A 17 17.40 -26.33 -5.48
CA ASP A 17 18.29 -25.19 -5.67
C ASP A 17 19.52 -25.62 -6.50
N VAL A 18 20.09 -24.68 -7.26
CA VAL A 18 21.31 -24.89 -8.06
C VAL A 18 22.22 -23.65 -8.01
N GLY A 19 23.51 -23.84 -8.25
CA GLY A 19 24.50 -22.76 -8.31
C GLY A 19 24.95 -22.24 -6.94
N LYS A 20 25.36 -20.97 -6.90
CA LYS A 20 25.84 -20.27 -5.71
C LYS A 20 24.72 -20.18 -4.67
N LYS A 21 25.05 -20.46 -3.41
CA LYS A 21 24.17 -20.17 -2.27
C LYS A 21 24.21 -18.70 -1.89
N PHE A 22 23.06 -18.11 -1.63
CA PHE A 22 22.95 -16.70 -1.23
C PHE A 22 22.71 -16.57 0.29
N ALA A 23 23.52 -15.75 0.95
CA ALA A 23 23.40 -15.53 2.39
C ALA A 23 22.06 -14.86 2.75
N GLY A 24 21.47 -15.28 3.87
CA GLY A 24 20.22 -14.71 4.39
C GLY A 24 18.95 -15.48 4.02
N ALA A 25 19.05 -16.63 3.35
CA ALA A 25 17.92 -17.52 3.16
C ALA A 25 17.47 -18.13 4.51
N ARG A 26 16.16 -18.10 4.79
CA ARG A 26 15.63 -18.52 6.11
C ARG A 26 15.82 -20.01 6.39
N LYS A 27 16.02 -20.82 5.35
CA LYS A 27 16.34 -22.25 5.43
C LYS A 27 17.72 -22.52 6.03
N ASP A 28 18.62 -21.53 6.01
CA ASP A 28 20.00 -21.66 6.51
C ASP A 28 20.14 -21.20 7.97
N ASN A 29 19.09 -20.61 8.57
CA ASN A 29 19.06 -20.29 9.99
C ASN A 29 18.42 -21.44 10.79
N PRO A 30 18.97 -21.82 11.97
CA PRO A 30 18.30 -22.75 12.87
C PRO A 30 16.91 -22.21 13.23
N SER A 31 15.92 -23.11 13.24
CA SER A 31 14.54 -22.78 13.62
C SER A 31 14.53 -21.98 14.92
N PRO A 32 13.92 -20.78 14.96
CA PRO A 32 13.82 -20.04 16.20
C PRO A 32 13.01 -20.85 17.22
N ASP A 33 13.53 -20.94 18.43
CA ASP A 33 12.76 -21.38 19.60
C ASP A 33 11.56 -20.43 19.79
N PHE A 34 10.35 -20.98 19.73
CA PHE A 34 9.10 -20.24 19.89
C PHE A 34 8.68 -20.10 21.37
N SER A 35 9.64 -20.13 22.30
CA SER A 35 9.39 -19.91 23.74
C SER A 35 9.43 -18.43 24.19
N GLY A 36 9.60 -17.48 23.25
CA GLY A 36 9.72 -16.05 23.54
C GLY A 36 8.39 -15.27 23.55
N ASN A 37 8.09 -14.63 24.69
CA ASN A 37 7.02 -13.66 24.98
C ASN A 37 6.35 -12.97 23.75
N MET A 38 5.13 -13.39 23.41
CA MET A 38 4.36 -12.90 22.27
C MET A 38 3.67 -11.55 22.55
N ASN A 39 4.33 -10.46 22.23
CA ASN A 39 3.66 -9.17 22.05
C ASN A 39 2.94 -9.13 20.69
N GLY A 40 1.60 -9.08 20.70
CA GLY A 40 0.79 -8.81 19.50
C GLY A 40 0.04 -10.00 18.90
N ILE A 41 -0.60 -10.83 19.73
CA ILE A 41 -1.54 -11.87 19.25
C ILE A 41 -2.62 -11.20 18.39
N LYS A 42 -2.57 -11.42 17.07
CA LYS A 42 -3.69 -11.14 16.16
C LYS A 42 -4.86 -12.04 16.58
N SER A 43 -6.07 -11.51 16.61
CA SER A 43 -7.24 -12.32 16.96
C SER A 43 -7.45 -13.43 15.94
N ASP A 44 -7.41 -14.68 16.41
CA ASP A 44 -7.74 -15.89 15.65
C ASP A 44 -9.26 -16.08 15.51
N SER A 45 -10.06 -15.13 15.99
CA SER A 45 -11.51 -15.17 15.90
C SER A 45 -11.99 -15.16 14.46
N LEU A 46 -12.90 -16.09 14.16
CA LEU A 46 -13.66 -16.13 12.93
C LEU A 46 -14.84 -15.13 12.96
N VAL A 47 -15.23 -14.65 14.14
CA VAL A 47 -16.35 -13.71 14.35
C VAL A 47 -16.02 -12.34 13.76
N THR A 48 -16.97 -11.77 13.02
CA THR A 48 -16.84 -10.40 12.49
C THR A 48 -18.08 -9.55 12.73
N LYS A 49 -17.89 -8.23 12.88
CA LYS A 49 -19.01 -7.27 13.02
C LYS A 49 -20.04 -7.41 11.90
N LYS A 50 -19.57 -7.58 10.66
CA LYS A 50 -20.42 -7.59 9.46
C LYS A 50 -21.30 -8.84 9.38
N GLU A 51 -20.81 -9.97 9.87
CA GLU A 51 -21.54 -11.25 9.89
C GLU A 51 -22.75 -11.18 10.83
N TYR A 52 -22.57 -10.59 12.03
CA TYR A 52 -23.62 -10.56 13.05
C TYR A 52 -24.49 -9.30 13.00
N TRP A 53 -23.94 -8.19 12.50
CA TRP A 53 -24.69 -6.95 12.28
C TRP A 53 -24.22 -6.27 11.01
N GLN A 54 -24.87 -6.65 9.89
CA GLN A 54 -24.71 -5.93 8.63
C GLN A 54 -25.15 -4.47 8.84
N LYS A 55 -24.29 -3.53 8.44
CA LYS A 55 -24.52 -2.09 8.64
C LYS A 55 -25.84 -1.67 7.95
N PRO A 56 -26.86 -1.23 8.71
CA PRO A 56 -28.05 -0.59 8.13
C PRO A 56 -27.68 0.71 7.45
N ASP A 57 -28.53 1.14 6.50
CA ASP A 57 -28.44 2.50 5.98
C ASP A 57 -29.15 3.46 6.95
N PHE A 58 -28.46 3.77 8.05
CA PHE A 58 -28.96 4.65 9.10
C PHE A 58 -29.46 5.99 8.56
N ARG A 59 -28.83 6.51 7.50
CA ARG A 59 -29.21 7.80 6.91
C ARG A 59 -30.50 7.66 6.11
N ALA A 60 -30.58 6.66 5.25
CA ALA A 60 -31.80 6.39 4.49
C ALA A 60 -33.00 6.15 5.43
N ASP A 61 -32.79 5.41 6.53
CA ASP A 61 -33.84 5.18 7.54
C ASP A 61 -34.30 6.48 8.22
N ALA A 62 -33.38 7.43 8.43
CA ALA A 62 -33.72 8.75 8.95
C ALA A 62 -34.46 9.64 7.92
N GLN A 63 -33.99 9.66 6.67
CA GLN A 63 -34.57 10.45 5.58
C GLN A 63 -35.98 9.99 5.22
N SER A 64 -36.19 8.67 5.19
CA SER A 64 -37.48 8.05 4.87
C SER A 64 -38.46 8.04 6.07
N GLY A 65 -38.01 8.43 7.26
CA GLY A 65 -38.82 8.44 8.47
C GLY A 65 -39.06 7.05 9.10
N HIS A 66 -38.46 5.97 8.57
CA HIS A 66 -38.53 4.64 9.19
C HIS A 66 -37.94 4.62 10.60
N LYS A 67 -36.94 5.47 10.87
CA LYS A 67 -36.34 5.66 12.19
C LYS A 67 -36.27 7.14 12.54
N PRO A 68 -36.51 7.52 13.80
CA PRO A 68 -36.30 8.89 14.24
C PRO A 68 -34.85 9.34 14.03
N VAL A 69 -34.68 10.59 13.57
CA VAL A 69 -33.37 11.16 13.18
C VAL A 69 -32.30 11.00 14.28
N LYS A 70 -32.64 11.32 15.54
CA LYS A 70 -31.72 11.16 16.68
C LYS A 70 -31.31 9.71 16.92
N HIS A 71 -32.25 8.79 16.80
CA HIS A 71 -31.99 7.36 16.99
C HIS A 71 -31.08 6.82 15.89
N ALA A 72 -31.37 7.16 14.63
CA ALA A 72 -30.54 6.79 13.50
C ALA A 72 -29.12 7.35 13.58
N LEU A 73 -28.94 8.64 13.94
CA LEU A 73 -27.61 9.21 14.13
C LEU A 73 -26.86 8.56 15.29
N LEU A 74 -27.54 8.34 16.43
CA LEU A 74 -26.92 7.68 17.59
C LEU A 74 -26.36 6.32 17.19
N PHE A 75 -27.18 5.49 16.53
CA PHE A 75 -26.76 4.14 16.14
C PHE A 75 -25.72 4.13 15.01
N SER A 76 -25.71 5.13 14.11
CA SER A 76 -24.65 5.27 13.12
C SER A 76 -23.29 5.51 13.78
N LEU A 77 -23.26 6.37 14.82
CA LEU A 77 -22.05 6.65 15.60
C LEU A 77 -21.65 5.49 16.49
N VAL A 78 -22.61 4.78 17.11
CA VAL A 78 -22.35 3.54 17.85
C VAL A 78 -21.68 2.51 16.94
N TYR A 79 -22.28 2.21 15.78
CA TYR A 79 -21.76 1.22 14.85
C TYR A 79 -20.33 1.53 14.38
N ALA A 80 -20.04 2.81 14.14
CA ALA A 80 -18.70 3.30 13.79
C ALA A 80 -17.70 3.27 14.96
N ASN A 81 -18.18 3.27 16.20
CA ASN A 81 -17.33 3.21 17.39
C ASN A 81 -16.81 1.79 17.67
N LEU A 82 -17.59 0.75 17.32
CA LEU A 82 -17.26 -0.66 17.59
C LEU A 82 -16.08 -1.16 16.75
N THR A 83 -15.26 -2.04 17.33
CA THR A 83 -14.21 -2.79 16.61
C THR A 83 -14.82 -3.73 15.56
N ASN A 84 -14.03 -4.14 14.55
CA ASN A 84 -14.50 -5.06 13.50
C ASN A 84 -14.46 -6.54 13.92
N LYS A 85 -13.64 -6.87 14.92
CA LYS A 85 -13.44 -8.19 15.50
C LYS A 85 -13.26 -8.07 17.02
N PRO A 86 -13.53 -9.13 17.79
CA PRO A 86 -13.14 -9.20 19.19
C PRO A 86 -11.61 -9.20 19.37
N LEU A 87 -11.17 -9.03 20.62
CA LEU A 87 -9.77 -9.20 21.02
C LEU A 87 -9.32 -10.66 20.83
N GLY A 88 -7.99 -10.86 20.74
CA GLY A 88 -7.41 -12.20 20.66
C GLY A 88 -7.49 -12.94 22.00
N GLY A 89 -7.52 -14.28 21.97
CA GLY A 89 -7.40 -15.10 23.16
C GLY A 89 -6.09 -14.84 23.91
N GLY A 90 -6.11 -14.93 25.23
CA GLY A 90 -4.96 -14.68 26.10
C GLY A 90 -4.79 -13.21 26.52
N TRP A 91 -5.41 -12.28 25.78
CA TRP A 91 -5.48 -10.88 26.19
C TRP A 91 -6.24 -10.74 27.51
N PHE A 92 -5.63 -10.05 28.50
CA PHE A 92 -6.18 -9.85 29.85
C PHE A 92 -6.57 -11.17 30.55
N SER A 93 -5.89 -12.27 30.21
CA SER A 93 -6.20 -13.62 30.70
C SER A 93 -7.62 -14.08 30.40
N ILE A 94 -8.23 -13.55 29.33
CA ILE A 94 -9.56 -13.94 28.81
C ILE A 94 -9.37 -14.85 27.58
N GLY A 95 -10.09 -15.97 27.54
CA GLY A 95 -10.03 -16.92 26.42
C GLY A 95 -10.71 -16.37 25.16
N GLN A 96 -10.32 -16.87 23.97
CA GLN A 96 -10.92 -16.41 22.70
C GLN A 96 -12.44 -16.61 22.67
N LYS A 97 -12.93 -17.77 23.12
CA LYS A 97 -14.37 -18.07 23.18
C LYS A 97 -15.15 -17.06 24.03
N GLN A 98 -14.59 -16.65 25.17
CA GLN A 98 -15.21 -15.66 26.04
C GLN A 98 -15.32 -14.29 25.35
N TRP A 99 -14.23 -13.87 24.68
CA TRP A 99 -14.25 -12.65 23.88
C TRP A 99 -15.30 -12.70 22.78
N ASP A 100 -15.40 -13.83 22.07
CA ASP A 100 -16.35 -14.04 20.99
C ASP A 100 -17.80 -14.00 21.51
N ASP A 101 -18.10 -14.72 22.59
CA ASP A 101 -19.44 -14.80 23.19
C ASP A 101 -19.93 -13.40 23.65
N ALA A 102 -19.08 -12.63 24.33
CA ALA A 102 -19.39 -11.27 24.75
C ALA A 102 -19.54 -10.29 23.58
N TYR A 103 -18.73 -10.46 22.53
CA TYR A 103 -18.78 -9.63 21.33
C TYR A 103 -20.07 -9.86 20.55
N ILE A 104 -20.44 -11.13 20.33
CA ILE A 104 -21.70 -11.52 19.69
C ILE A 104 -22.89 -10.98 20.49
N ALA A 105 -22.87 -11.13 21.82
CA ALA A 105 -23.91 -10.58 22.69
C ALA A 105 -24.08 -9.07 22.54
N THR A 106 -22.97 -8.33 22.46
CA THR A 106 -22.98 -6.88 22.25
C THR A 106 -23.63 -6.52 20.90
N LEU A 107 -23.25 -7.21 19.82
CA LEU A 107 -23.82 -6.96 18.49
C LEU A 107 -25.31 -7.29 18.43
N HIS A 108 -25.73 -8.41 19.02
CA HIS A 108 -27.14 -8.81 19.07
C HIS A 108 -27.97 -7.79 19.84
N PHE A 109 -27.49 -7.33 21.00
CA PHE A 109 -28.16 -6.30 21.78
C PHE A 109 -28.34 -5.02 20.95
N LEU A 110 -27.25 -4.48 20.38
CA LEU A 110 -27.29 -3.22 19.66
C LEU A 110 -28.15 -3.32 18.39
N LYS A 111 -28.05 -4.42 17.64
CA LYS A 111 -28.91 -4.68 16.48
C LYS A 111 -30.38 -4.68 16.89
N ASN A 112 -30.75 -5.46 17.91
CA ASN A 112 -32.12 -5.53 18.39
C ASN A 112 -32.65 -4.17 18.87
N LYS A 113 -31.83 -3.40 19.60
CA LYS A 113 -32.20 -2.06 20.08
C LYS A 113 -32.36 -1.04 18.96
N TYR A 114 -31.60 -1.17 17.87
CA TYR A 114 -31.83 -0.36 16.67
C TYR A 114 -33.15 -0.73 15.98
N GLU A 115 -33.43 -2.02 15.86
CA GLU A 115 -34.58 -2.53 15.12
C GLU A 115 -35.90 -2.31 15.86
N SER A 116 -35.92 -2.49 17.18
CA SER A 116 -37.16 -2.61 17.97
C SER A 116 -37.41 -1.52 19.02
N SER A 117 -36.47 -0.60 19.22
CA SER A 117 -36.57 0.42 20.27
C SER A 117 -36.33 1.82 19.73
N HIS A 118 -36.56 2.84 20.58
CA HIS A 118 -36.28 4.24 20.28
C HIS A 118 -35.37 4.83 21.35
N TYR A 119 -34.24 5.39 20.93
CA TYR A 119 -33.24 6.00 21.82
C TYR A 119 -32.88 7.39 21.29
N GLU A 120 -32.99 8.40 22.14
CA GLU A 120 -32.51 9.76 21.83
C GLU A 120 -31.26 10.16 22.58
N ARG A 121 -30.88 9.39 23.61
CA ARG A 121 -29.77 9.70 24.51
C ARG A 121 -28.83 8.50 24.63
N LEU A 122 -27.52 8.78 24.54
CA LEU A 122 -26.47 7.77 24.66
C LEU A 122 -26.43 7.17 26.06
N GLU A 123 -26.73 7.97 27.08
CA GLU A 123 -26.74 7.57 28.49
C GLU A 123 -27.76 6.45 28.73
N GLN A 124 -28.99 6.64 28.24
CA GLN A 124 -30.05 5.62 28.35
C GLN A 124 -29.66 4.31 27.65
N LEU A 125 -29.09 4.39 26.44
CA LEU A 125 -28.59 3.20 25.74
C LEU A 125 -27.45 2.52 26.50
N THR A 126 -26.61 3.31 27.17
CA THR A 126 -25.49 2.81 27.98
C THR A 126 -25.98 2.09 29.23
N ASP A 127 -26.98 2.64 29.91
CA ASP A 127 -27.57 2.03 31.10
C ASP A 127 -28.23 0.69 30.75
N ASP A 128 -29.03 0.66 29.67
CA ASP A 128 -29.68 -0.57 29.19
C ASP A 128 -28.66 -1.62 28.74
N PHE A 129 -27.58 -1.19 28.07
CA PHE A 129 -26.48 -2.08 27.67
C PHE A 129 -25.80 -2.69 28.88
N ASN A 130 -25.49 -1.87 29.90
CA ASN A 130 -24.84 -2.32 31.12
C ASN A 130 -25.72 -3.30 31.90
N ALA A 131 -27.02 -3.03 31.99
CA ALA A 131 -27.99 -3.94 32.59
C ALA A 131 -28.03 -5.28 31.84
N TYR A 132 -28.12 -5.26 30.51
CA TYR A 132 -28.12 -6.46 29.67
C TYR A 132 -26.84 -7.29 29.85
N MET A 133 -25.67 -6.66 29.78
CA MET A 133 -24.38 -7.36 29.91
C MET A 133 -24.17 -7.88 31.33
N THR A 134 -24.71 -7.19 32.34
CA THR A 134 -24.67 -7.62 33.74
C THR A 134 -25.52 -8.87 33.98
N VAL A 135 -26.72 -8.94 33.39
CA VAL A 135 -27.56 -10.14 33.46
C VAL A 135 -26.87 -11.33 32.77
N LYS A 136 -26.24 -11.08 31.60
CA LYS A 136 -25.68 -12.15 30.77
C LYS A 136 -24.32 -12.68 31.23
N PHE A 137 -23.47 -11.82 31.79
CA PHE A 137 -22.09 -12.15 32.18
C PHE A 137 -21.79 -11.86 33.66
N GLY A 138 -22.83 -11.62 34.49
CA GLY A 138 -22.71 -11.26 35.91
C GLY A 138 -22.38 -9.78 36.12
N ALA A 139 -22.44 -9.27 37.36
CA ALA A 139 -22.16 -7.86 37.69
C ALA A 139 -20.67 -7.48 37.67
N GLY A 140 -19.78 -8.48 37.70
CA GLY A 140 -18.32 -8.30 37.61
C GLY A 140 -17.73 -8.07 38.98
N ARG A 141 -17.01 -9.07 39.46
CA ARG A 141 -16.36 -9.04 40.79
C ARG A 141 -14.85 -8.79 40.64
N SER A 142 -14.35 -8.82 39.41
CA SER A 142 -12.95 -8.56 39.04
C SER A 142 -12.84 -7.62 37.83
N GLU A 143 -11.66 -7.00 37.65
CA GLU A 143 -11.35 -6.18 36.47
C GLU A 143 -11.51 -6.98 35.17
N LYS A 144 -11.17 -8.28 35.20
CA LYS A 144 -11.34 -9.21 34.07
C LYS A 144 -12.80 -9.28 33.60
N ASP A 145 -13.74 -9.43 34.53
CA ASP A 145 -15.18 -9.55 34.19
C ASP A 145 -15.72 -8.27 33.53
N ILE A 146 -15.20 -7.11 33.93
CA ILE A 146 -15.57 -5.82 33.35
C ILE A 146 -15.01 -5.71 31.93
N LEU A 147 -13.75 -6.11 31.73
CA LEU A 147 -13.10 -6.08 30.42
C LEU A 147 -13.79 -6.99 29.42
N GLU A 148 -14.21 -8.20 29.82
CA GLU A 148 -14.92 -9.16 28.98
C GLU A 148 -16.17 -8.53 28.33
N ARG A 149 -16.95 -7.76 29.10
CA ARG A 149 -18.15 -7.07 28.60
C ARG A 149 -17.86 -5.98 27.57
N TYR A 150 -16.63 -5.49 27.53
CA TYR A 150 -16.21 -4.43 26.63
C TYR A 150 -15.55 -4.96 25.35
N SER A 151 -15.76 -6.24 25.04
CA SER A 151 -15.21 -6.96 23.87
C SER A 151 -15.33 -6.22 22.54
N ALA A 152 -16.43 -5.48 22.31
CA ALA A 152 -16.65 -4.73 21.08
C ALA A 152 -16.09 -3.29 21.09
N GLY A 153 -15.49 -2.89 22.20
CA GLY A 153 -14.94 -1.57 22.41
C GLY A 153 -13.53 -1.41 21.86
N ARG A 154 -13.19 -0.15 21.55
CA ARG A 154 -11.83 0.19 21.11
C ARG A 154 -10.84 -0.08 22.23
N HIS A 155 -9.70 -0.65 21.88
CA HIS A 155 -8.70 -1.07 22.85
C HIS A 155 -7.29 -0.67 22.43
N THR A 156 -6.40 -0.70 23.41
CA THR A 156 -4.94 -0.71 23.24
C THR A 156 -4.40 -1.92 23.98
N ASN A 157 -3.08 -2.12 23.94
CA ASN A 157 -2.47 -3.24 24.63
C ASN A 157 -2.66 -3.22 26.16
N ARG A 158 -3.14 -2.12 26.73
CA ARG A 158 -3.25 -1.91 28.18
C ARG A 158 -4.67 -1.68 28.66
N ARG A 159 -5.63 -1.38 27.77
CA ARG A 159 -6.98 -0.96 28.16
C ARG A 159 -8.01 -1.33 27.10
N VAL A 160 -9.18 -1.76 27.54
CA VAL A 160 -10.38 -1.92 26.71
C VAL A 160 -11.39 -0.85 27.12
N LYS A 161 -11.86 -0.05 26.17
CA LYS A 161 -12.88 0.97 26.44
C LYS A 161 -14.26 0.37 26.35
N HIS A 162 -15.20 0.91 27.13
CA HIS A 162 -16.61 0.60 26.98
C HIS A 162 -17.09 0.81 25.53
N PRO A 163 -17.87 -0.10 24.92
CA PRO A 163 -18.30 -0.03 23.51
C PRO A 163 -19.07 1.25 23.15
N LEU A 164 -19.82 1.79 24.10
CA LEU A 164 -20.57 3.05 23.98
C LEU A 164 -19.81 4.29 24.49
N SER A 165 -18.52 4.15 24.84
CA SER A 165 -17.71 5.31 25.23
C SER A 165 -17.20 6.05 24.00
N PHE A 166 -17.77 7.23 23.76
CA PHE A 166 -17.41 8.09 22.64
C PHE A 166 -16.22 9.00 22.97
N SER A 167 -15.29 9.10 22.00
CA SER A 167 -14.24 10.13 21.98
C SER A 167 -14.83 11.52 21.83
N SER A 168 -14.04 12.55 22.13
CA SER A 168 -14.54 13.93 22.16
C SER A 168 -15.03 14.43 20.80
N ASP A 169 -14.46 13.96 19.70
CA ASP A 169 -14.92 14.23 18.33
C ASP A 169 -16.25 13.54 18.02
N THR A 170 -16.42 12.27 18.42
CA THR A 170 -17.69 11.55 18.24
C THR A 170 -18.81 12.17 19.07
N ARG A 171 -18.52 12.64 20.29
CA ARG A 171 -19.49 13.41 21.10
C ARG A 171 -19.83 14.76 20.48
N LEU A 172 -18.86 15.43 19.86
CA LEU A 172 -19.11 16.66 19.10
C LEU A 172 -20.12 16.38 17.99
N ARG A 173 -19.89 15.32 17.20
CA ARG A 173 -20.78 14.89 16.11
C ARG A 173 -22.18 14.53 16.59
N LEU A 174 -22.29 13.70 17.63
CA LEU A 174 -23.57 13.30 18.21
C LEU A 174 -24.43 14.52 18.57
N LYS A 175 -23.82 15.57 19.11
CA LYS A 175 -24.52 16.77 19.55
C LYS A 175 -24.84 17.76 18.40
N ASN A 176 -23.99 17.83 17.38
CA ASN A 176 -24.01 18.94 16.42
C ASN A 176 -24.47 18.57 15.01
N LEU A 177 -24.37 17.30 14.57
CA LEU A 177 -24.71 16.95 13.19
C LEU A 177 -26.18 17.22 12.85
N ILE A 178 -27.12 16.89 13.74
CA ILE A 178 -28.55 17.18 13.51
C ILE A 178 -28.79 18.70 13.42
N PRO A 179 -28.34 19.52 14.39
CA PRO A 179 -28.46 20.98 14.27
C PRO A 179 -27.76 21.60 13.05
N LEU A 180 -26.76 20.93 12.47
CA LEU A 180 -26.09 21.34 11.24
C LEU A 180 -26.78 20.87 9.95
N GLY A 181 -27.85 20.07 10.06
CA GLY A 181 -28.69 19.67 8.93
C GLY A 181 -28.68 18.17 8.59
N TRP A 182 -28.01 17.31 9.37
CA TRP A 182 -28.14 15.86 9.20
C TRP A 182 -29.62 15.44 9.40
N PRO A 183 -30.24 14.67 8.49
CA PRO A 183 -29.63 13.71 7.56
C PRO A 183 -29.51 14.17 6.10
N ASP A 184 -29.53 15.48 5.80
CA ASP A 184 -29.21 15.99 4.45
C ASP A 184 -27.86 15.42 3.98
N ASP A 185 -27.81 14.88 2.77
CA ASP A 185 -26.62 14.19 2.24
C ASP A 185 -25.39 15.11 2.17
N ARG A 186 -25.60 16.42 2.09
CA ARG A 186 -24.52 17.42 2.12
C ARG A 186 -23.89 17.52 3.51
N VAL A 187 -24.55 17.06 4.58
CA VAL A 187 -23.98 17.00 5.94
C VAL A 187 -23.46 15.59 6.20
N LEU A 188 -22.15 15.38 6.11
CA LEU A 188 -21.51 14.07 6.20
C LEU A 188 -21.46 13.53 7.63
N ASP A 189 -21.52 12.21 7.79
CA ASP A 189 -21.34 11.52 9.09
C ASP A 189 -19.97 11.79 9.75
N THR A 190 -19.03 12.32 8.96
CA THR A 190 -17.65 12.64 9.34
C THR A 190 -17.40 14.14 9.55
N ASP A 191 -18.39 15.00 9.32
CA ASP A 191 -18.23 16.43 9.59
C ASP A 191 -18.02 16.65 11.09
N ASN A 192 -16.92 17.30 11.43
CA ASN A 192 -16.43 17.44 12.80
C ASN A 192 -16.53 18.91 13.26
N TYR A 193 -17.58 19.61 12.85
CA TYR A 193 -17.87 20.98 13.24
C TYR A 193 -18.94 21.00 14.33
N GLY A 194 -18.89 21.96 15.24
CA GLY A 194 -19.92 22.09 16.25
C GLY A 194 -19.60 23.06 17.37
N ALA A 195 -20.61 23.37 18.17
CA ALA A 195 -20.45 24.09 19.42
C ALA A 195 -19.99 23.13 20.51
N LYS A 196 -18.92 23.52 21.22
CA LYS A 196 -18.33 22.71 22.29
C LYS A 196 -18.09 23.54 23.55
N LYS A 197 -18.47 22.96 24.69
CA LYS A 197 -18.13 23.51 26.00
C LYS A 197 -16.69 23.13 26.36
N LEU A 198 -15.85 24.12 26.61
CA LEU A 198 -14.44 23.95 26.99
C LEU A 198 -14.15 24.82 28.23
N LEU A 199 -13.14 24.42 29.00
CA LEU A 199 -12.62 25.21 30.12
C LEU A 199 -11.75 26.34 29.56
N ASN A 200 -12.09 27.58 29.84
CA ASN A 200 -11.15 28.69 29.70
C ASN A 200 -10.13 28.57 30.83
N THR A 201 -8.85 28.42 30.47
CA THR A 201 -7.75 28.24 31.43
C THR A 201 -7.36 29.52 32.17
N GLU A 202 -7.70 30.69 31.64
CA GLU A 202 -7.44 32.00 32.26
C GLU A 202 -8.48 32.32 33.33
N THR A 203 -9.76 32.08 33.03
CA THR A 203 -10.87 32.41 33.95
C THR A 203 -11.31 31.23 34.82
N GLY A 204 -10.90 30.00 34.47
CA GLY A 204 -11.36 28.78 35.13
C GLY A 204 -12.83 28.43 34.86
N GLN A 205 -13.50 29.16 33.97
CA GLN A 205 -14.92 28.96 33.66
C GLN A 205 -15.13 28.13 32.41
N HIS A 206 -16.23 27.37 32.37
CA HIS A 206 -16.61 26.62 31.18
C HIS A 206 -17.49 27.47 30.25
N LYS A 207 -16.98 27.76 29.05
CA LYS A 207 -17.67 28.55 28.01
C LYS A 207 -17.90 27.72 26.75
N TRP A 208 -18.83 28.16 25.90
CA TRP A 208 -19.06 27.55 24.59
C TRP A 208 -18.16 28.20 23.54
N TYR A 209 -17.64 27.39 22.62
CA TYR A 209 -16.81 27.82 21.51
C TYR A 209 -17.31 27.19 20.21
N ALA A 210 -17.19 27.92 19.11
CA ALA A 210 -17.39 27.41 17.76
C ALA A 210 -16.11 26.68 17.32
N VAL A 211 -16.19 25.36 17.10
CA VAL A 211 -14.98 24.55 16.87
C VAL A 211 -15.10 23.59 15.69
N LYS A 212 -13.93 23.23 15.16
CA LYS A 212 -13.67 22.05 14.34
C LYS A 212 -12.77 21.08 15.11
N SER A 213 -13.15 19.81 15.20
CA SER A 213 -12.25 18.78 15.74
C SER A 213 -11.19 18.40 14.71
N ILE A 214 -9.92 18.46 15.10
CA ILE A 214 -8.77 18.04 14.27
C ILE A 214 -8.24 16.67 14.68
N SER A 215 -8.56 16.21 15.90
CA SER A 215 -8.31 14.85 16.37
C SER A 215 -9.23 14.51 17.54
N ALA A 216 -9.23 13.25 17.97
CA ALA A 216 -10.05 12.76 19.09
C ALA A 216 -9.86 13.54 20.42
N LYS A 217 -8.78 14.33 20.56
CA LYS A 217 -8.48 15.13 21.74
C LYS A 217 -8.28 16.63 21.47
N ARG A 218 -8.20 17.07 20.21
CA ARG A 218 -7.85 18.45 19.84
C ARG A 218 -8.92 19.11 19.01
N PHE A 219 -9.15 20.39 19.30
CA PHE A 219 -10.12 21.26 18.64
C PHE A 219 -9.40 22.51 18.17
N GLN A 220 -9.83 23.02 17.03
CA GLN A 220 -9.46 24.33 16.48
C GLN A 220 -10.70 25.21 16.56
N THR A 221 -10.55 26.44 17.04
CA THR A 221 -11.63 27.42 17.04
C THR A 221 -11.84 27.96 15.63
N LEU A 222 -13.08 28.31 15.31
CA LEU A 222 -13.43 28.86 14.01
C LEU A 222 -13.29 30.40 13.98
N ASP A 223 -13.27 31.02 15.16
CA ASP A 223 -13.39 32.46 15.37
C ASP A 223 -12.52 32.93 16.54
N ASP A 224 -11.24 32.53 16.51
CA ASP A 224 -10.19 33.06 17.38
C ASP A 224 -10.52 32.99 18.88
N TRP A 225 -11.10 31.87 19.32
CA TRP A 225 -11.45 31.63 20.72
C TRP A 225 -12.52 32.57 21.29
N THR A 226 -13.38 33.11 20.46
CA THR A 226 -14.56 33.86 20.92
C THR A 226 -15.42 32.99 21.85
N GLU A 227 -15.76 33.54 23.01
CA GLU A 227 -16.57 32.86 24.02
C GLU A 227 -18.07 33.11 23.80
N TYR A 228 -18.85 32.07 24.00
CA TYR A 228 -20.31 32.12 23.96
C TYR A 228 -20.89 31.58 25.26
N ASP A 229 -21.98 32.19 25.71
CA ASP A 229 -22.67 31.76 26.93
C ASP A 229 -23.60 30.56 26.70
N THR A 230 -24.06 30.37 25.47
CA THR A 230 -25.00 29.31 25.11
C THR A 230 -24.50 28.44 23.97
N PHE A 231 -24.98 27.19 23.95
CA PHE A 231 -24.75 26.26 22.85
C PHE A 231 -25.25 26.84 21.52
N ASN A 232 -26.43 27.45 21.52
CA ASN A 232 -27.04 28.00 20.30
C ASN A 232 -26.24 29.17 19.74
N ALA A 233 -25.74 30.08 20.58
CA ALA A 233 -24.94 31.21 20.12
C ALA A 233 -23.63 30.76 19.44
N ALA A 234 -22.91 29.80 20.05
CA ALA A 234 -21.75 29.19 19.41
C ALA A 234 -22.11 28.43 18.13
N LEU A 235 -23.25 27.73 18.12
CA LEU A 235 -23.69 26.93 16.97
C LEU A 235 -24.04 27.81 15.77
N GLU A 236 -24.66 28.97 15.97
CA GLU A 236 -24.95 29.91 14.88
C GLU A 236 -23.65 30.35 14.19
N LYS A 237 -22.61 30.62 14.97
CA LYS A 237 -21.29 30.91 14.39
C LYS A 237 -20.75 29.72 13.60
N VAL A 238 -20.88 28.50 14.12
CA VAL A 238 -20.48 27.29 13.38
C VAL A 238 -21.23 27.19 12.05
N LYS A 239 -22.55 27.44 12.03
CA LYS A 239 -23.35 27.40 10.81
C LYS A 239 -22.85 28.41 9.78
N THR A 240 -22.48 29.62 10.18
CA THR A 240 -21.88 30.62 9.27
C THR A 240 -20.61 30.11 8.59
N PHE A 241 -19.72 29.44 9.32
CA PHE A 241 -18.51 28.83 8.72
C PHE A 241 -18.80 27.56 7.93
N PHE A 242 -19.84 26.83 8.30
CA PHE A 242 -20.18 25.57 7.67
C PHE A 242 -20.95 25.76 6.37
N GLN A 243 -21.69 26.87 6.21
CA GLN A 243 -22.51 27.13 5.03
C GLN A 243 -21.71 27.13 3.71
N PRO A 244 -20.57 27.86 3.57
CA PRO A 244 -19.79 27.82 2.34
C PRO A 244 -19.28 26.40 2.00
N ILE A 245 -18.98 25.59 3.03
CA ILE A 245 -18.56 24.20 2.86
C ILE A 245 -19.71 23.36 2.27
N LEU A 246 -20.95 23.63 2.68
CA LEU A 246 -22.12 22.95 2.13
C LEU A 246 -22.44 23.40 0.70
N ASP A 247 -22.27 24.69 0.41
CA ASP A 247 -22.56 25.28 -0.91
C ASP A 247 -21.59 24.75 -1.99
N GLU A 248 -20.32 24.53 -1.63
CA GLU A 248 -19.31 23.98 -2.54
C GLU A 248 -19.34 22.44 -2.65
N ARG A 249 -20.13 21.76 -1.81
CA ARG A 249 -20.09 20.29 -1.70
C ARG A 249 -20.91 19.62 -2.79
N VAL A 250 -20.23 19.11 -3.81
CA VAL A 250 -20.79 18.17 -4.79
C VAL A 250 -20.80 16.75 -4.22
N ILE A 251 -21.98 16.15 -4.14
CA ILE A 251 -22.14 14.76 -3.69
C ILE A 251 -21.90 13.83 -4.87
N GLU A 252 -20.66 13.39 -5.03
CA GLU A 252 -20.40 12.29 -5.95
C GLU A 252 -20.89 10.97 -5.34
N PRO A 253 -21.51 10.08 -6.14
CA PRO A 253 -21.82 8.73 -5.67
C PRO A 253 -20.53 8.08 -5.18
N LYS A 254 -20.59 7.43 -4.00
CA LYS A 254 -19.45 6.69 -3.46
C LYS A 254 -19.00 5.66 -4.49
N LYS A 255 -17.96 5.99 -5.27
CA LYS A 255 -17.24 5.00 -6.06
C LYS A 255 -16.76 3.96 -5.07
N GLY A 256 -17.29 2.75 -5.17
CA GLY A 256 -16.80 1.63 -4.37
C GLY A 256 -15.28 1.60 -4.52
N ARG A 257 -14.55 1.41 -3.41
CA ARG A 257 -13.11 1.17 -3.51
C ARG A 257 -12.94 0.02 -4.51
N ALA A 258 -12.39 0.32 -5.69
CA ALA A 258 -11.99 -0.71 -6.62
C ALA A 258 -11.10 -1.67 -5.81
N LYS A 259 -11.43 -2.96 -5.83
CA LYS A 259 -10.51 -3.93 -5.24
C LYS A 259 -9.22 -3.79 -6.01
N PRO A 260 -8.05 -3.81 -5.33
CA PRO A 260 -6.81 -3.71 -6.03
C PRO A 260 -6.71 -4.81 -7.08
N PRO A 261 -6.15 -4.49 -8.25
CA PRO A 261 -5.97 -5.45 -9.32
C PRO A 261 -5.23 -6.66 -8.74
N LYS A 262 -5.77 -7.83 -9.05
CA LYS A 262 -5.31 -9.08 -8.48
C LYS A 262 -4.06 -9.50 -9.24
N ARG A 263 -2.89 -9.39 -8.59
CA ARG A 263 -1.64 -9.96 -9.13
C ARG A 263 -1.82 -11.43 -9.53
N PRO A 264 -1.16 -11.87 -10.62
CA PRO A 264 -1.12 -13.28 -11.00
C PRO A 264 -0.48 -14.11 -9.90
N ARG A 265 -0.83 -15.39 -9.82
CA ARG A 265 -0.32 -16.37 -8.85
C ARG A 265 -0.45 -17.74 -9.48
N TYR A 266 0.26 -18.73 -8.93
CA TYR A 266 0.12 -20.14 -9.33
C TYR A 266 -1.35 -20.62 -9.39
N ASP A 267 -2.21 -20.15 -8.47
CA ASP A 267 -3.63 -20.53 -8.37
C ASP A 267 -4.57 -19.68 -9.25
N ARG A 268 -4.03 -18.81 -10.12
CA ARG A 268 -4.78 -17.89 -10.98
C ARG A 268 -4.24 -17.97 -12.40
N VAL A 269 -5.12 -17.74 -13.37
CA VAL A 269 -4.71 -17.65 -14.78
C VAL A 269 -3.69 -16.52 -14.92
N GLU A 270 -2.50 -16.87 -15.41
CA GLU A 270 -1.50 -15.92 -15.87
C GLU A 270 -1.97 -15.35 -17.20
N VAL A 271 -1.84 -14.04 -17.37
CA VAL A 271 -2.05 -13.40 -18.67
C VAL A 271 -0.68 -13.23 -19.30
N ARG A 272 -0.33 -14.16 -20.20
CA ARG A 272 0.81 -14.03 -21.10
C ARG A 272 0.38 -14.31 -22.53
N GLU A 273 0.60 -13.35 -23.41
CA GLU A 273 0.36 -13.41 -24.85
C GLU A 273 1.67 -13.05 -25.57
N GLY A 274 2.07 -13.87 -26.53
CA GLY A 274 3.32 -13.69 -27.26
C GLY A 274 3.88 -15.00 -27.77
N LYS A 275 5.14 -14.98 -28.20
CA LYS A 275 5.83 -16.14 -28.77
C LYS A 275 5.93 -17.28 -27.75
N ASP A 276 5.68 -18.50 -28.21
CA ASP A 276 5.92 -19.71 -27.41
C ASP A 276 7.42 -20.05 -27.44
N HIS A 277 8.11 -19.71 -26.35
CA HIS A 277 9.54 -19.98 -26.21
C HIS A 277 9.81 -21.40 -25.74
N ARG A 278 8.87 -22.02 -25.02
CA ARG A 278 9.05 -23.34 -24.40
C ARG A 278 8.61 -24.50 -25.29
N LYS A 279 7.73 -24.26 -26.27
CA LYS A 279 7.22 -25.31 -27.17
C LYS A 279 6.60 -26.50 -26.42
N GLY A 280 5.94 -26.21 -25.29
CA GLY A 280 5.35 -27.21 -24.40
C GLY A 280 6.30 -27.84 -23.37
N GLU A 281 7.59 -27.51 -23.38
CA GLU A 281 8.55 -28.02 -22.41
C GLU A 281 8.48 -27.30 -21.05
N ASN A 282 8.79 -28.05 -19.99
CA ASN A 282 8.96 -27.50 -18.65
C ASN A 282 10.43 -27.18 -18.40
N ILE A 283 10.65 -26.10 -17.65
CA ILE A 283 11.97 -25.63 -17.26
C ILE A 283 12.27 -26.11 -15.85
N ASP A 284 13.43 -26.75 -15.67
CA ASP A 284 13.99 -27.04 -14.35
C ASP A 284 15.02 -25.96 -13.92
N SER A 285 15.47 -26.04 -12.67
CA SER A 285 16.39 -25.03 -12.12
C SER A 285 17.72 -24.99 -12.86
N GLN A 286 18.24 -26.16 -13.27
CA GLN A 286 19.55 -26.29 -13.91
C GLN A 286 19.48 -25.70 -15.32
N LEU A 287 18.42 -26.01 -16.06
CA LEU A 287 18.16 -25.43 -17.39
C LEU A 287 18.00 -23.91 -17.31
N LEU A 288 17.21 -23.39 -16.36
CA LEU A 288 17.08 -21.93 -16.19
C LEU A 288 18.45 -21.29 -15.90
N MET A 289 19.22 -21.89 -15.01
CA MET A 289 20.54 -21.40 -14.63
C MET A 289 21.51 -21.43 -15.80
N ASP A 290 21.61 -22.55 -16.52
CA ASP A 290 22.57 -22.73 -17.59
C ASP A 290 22.23 -21.91 -18.83
N TYR A 291 20.93 -21.77 -19.13
CA TYR A 291 20.46 -21.05 -20.32
C TYR A 291 20.66 -19.53 -20.17
N PHE A 292 20.25 -18.96 -19.03
CA PHE A 292 20.41 -17.52 -18.77
C PHE A 292 21.72 -17.17 -18.07
N LYS A 293 22.52 -18.16 -17.67
CA LYS A 293 23.77 -18.02 -16.89
C LYS A 293 23.59 -17.44 -15.49
N PHE A 294 22.44 -17.65 -14.84
CA PHE A 294 22.28 -17.20 -13.45
C PHE A 294 23.40 -17.75 -12.56
N SER A 295 23.86 -16.96 -11.59
CA SER A 295 24.84 -17.39 -10.61
C SER A 295 24.29 -18.43 -9.63
N GLY A 296 22.97 -18.48 -9.46
CA GLY A 296 22.24 -19.49 -8.69
C GLY A 296 20.73 -19.28 -8.75
N VAL A 297 19.99 -20.35 -8.52
CA VAL A 297 18.52 -20.39 -8.46
C VAL A 297 18.11 -21.03 -7.13
N GLU A 298 17.34 -20.32 -6.31
CA GLU A 298 16.94 -20.79 -4.99
C GLU A 298 15.43 -20.72 -4.72
N PHE A 299 14.95 -21.64 -3.89
CA PHE A 299 13.57 -21.66 -3.41
C PHE A 299 13.52 -21.61 -1.89
N GLY A 300 12.44 -21.02 -1.37
CA GLY A 300 12.08 -21.14 0.03
C GLY A 300 11.44 -22.48 0.37
N ASN A 301 11.50 -22.85 1.66
CA ASN A 301 10.93 -24.09 2.20
C ASN A 301 9.41 -24.21 1.96
N TRP A 302 8.71 -23.09 1.76
CA TRP A 302 7.25 -23.02 1.61
C TRP A 302 6.79 -22.97 0.14
N VAL A 303 7.71 -23.11 -0.82
CA VAL A 303 7.41 -23.20 -2.25
C VAL A 303 7.37 -24.68 -2.65
N ASN A 304 6.17 -25.20 -2.91
CA ASN A 304 5.98 -26.61 -3.25
C ASN A 304 6.41 -26.91 -4.70
N GLN A 305 6.57 -28.18 -5.06
CA GLN A 305 7.12 -28.59 -6.37
C GLN A 305 6.34 -28.03 -7.57
N LYS A 306 5.01 -27.98 -7.51
CA LYS A 306 4.19 -27.42 -8.59
C LYS A 306 4.39 -25.92 -8.73
N GLU A 307 4.50 -25.22 -7.61
CA GLU A 307 4.80 -23.78 -7.59
C GLU A 307 6.21 -23.50 -8.10
N ARG A 308 7.21 -24.34 -7.76
CA ARG A 308 8.57 -24.21 -8.29
C ARG A 308 8.59 -24.33 -9.81
N ALA A 309 7.94 -25.36 -10.36
CA ALA A 309 7.82 -25.55 -11.81
C ALA A 309 7.16 -24.34 -12.49
N TRP A 310 6.08 -23.84 -11.91
CA TRP A 310 5.40 -22.65 -12.42
C TRP A 310 6.28 -21.40 -12.38
N PHE A 311 6.96 -21.13 -11.24
CA PHE A 311 7.89 -20.01 -11.14
C PHE A 311 9.00 -20.09 -12.19
N LEU A 312 9.56 -21.28 -12.43
CA LEU A 312 10.61 -21.48 -13.43
C LEU A 312 10.10 -21.23 -14.85
N ASN A 313 8.94 -21.78 -15.21
CA ASN A 313 8.34 -21.59 -16.53
C ASN A 313 8.01 -20.11 -16.80
N CYS A 314 7.32 -19.45 -15.88
CA CYS A 314 6.95 -18.04 -16.04
C CYS A 314 8.17 -17.13 -16.05
N THR A 315 9.19 -17.42 -15.22
CA THR A 315 10.45 -16.68 -15.23
C THR A 315 11.18 -16.86 -16.55
N TYR A 316 11.27 -18.09 -17.07
CA TYR A 316 11.88 -18.35 -18.37
C TYR A 316 11.22 -17.54 -19.48
N ASP A 317 9.89 -17.66 -19.60
CA ASP A 317 9.12 -16.95 -20.62
C ASP A 317 9.27 -15.44 -20.50
N SER A 318 9.24 -14.91 -19.27
CA SER A 318 9.41 -13.48 -18.99
C SER A 318 10.79 -12.94 -19.29
N LEU A 319 11.84 -13.71 -19.02
CA LEU A 319 13.20 -13.31 -19.33
C LEU A 319 13.47 -13.37 -20.83
N MET A 320 12.88 -14.34 -21.54
CA MET A 320 12.92 -14.38 -23.01
C MET A 320 12.25 -13.14 -23.62
N ASP A 321 11.04 -12.80 -23.17
CA ASP A 321 10.35 -11.59 -23.63
C ASP A 321 11.21 -10.35 -23.36
N LEU A 322 11.76 -10.22 -22.14
CA LEU A 322 12.59 -9.09 -21.76
C LEU A 322 13.83 -8.91 -22.64
N VAL A 323 14.58 -9.99 -22.93
CA VAL A 323 15.79 -9.89 -23.75
C VAL A 323 15.47 -9.67 -25.23
N GLU A 324 14.34 -10.19 -25.73
CA GLU A 324 13.84 -9.89 -27.07
C GLU A 324 13.49 -8.40 -27.20
N LEU A 325 12.78 -7.81 -26.22
CA LEU A 325 12.48 -6.37 -26.20
C LEU A 325 13.75 -5.51 -26.17
N LEU A 326 14.75 -5.92 -25.39
CA LEU A 326 16.03 -5.19 -25.28
C LEU A 326 16.92 -5.40 -26.51
N GLY A 327 16.67 -6.40 -27.35
CA GLY A 327 17.55 -6.77 -28.45
C GLY A 327 18.93 -7.25 -27.98
N LEU A 328 19.00 -7.91 -26.82
CA LEU A 328 20.23 -8.38 -26.18
C LEU A 328 20.28 -9.92 -26.11
N PRO A 329 21.47 -10.53 -25.98
CA PRO A 329 21.58 -11.98 -25.86
C PRO A 329 20.89 -12.50 -24.59
N VAL A 330 20.46 -13.77 -24.60
CA VAL A 330 19.77 -14.40 -23.47
C VAL A 330 20.54 -14.29 -22.15
N THR A 331 21.87 -14.33 -22.18
CA THR A 331 22.70 -14.17 -20.98
C THR A 331 22.55 -12.80 -20.30
N PHE A 332 21.99 -11.80 -21.00
CA PHE A 332 21.69 -10.50 -20.43
C PHE A 332 20.50 -10.52 -19.45
N ALA A 333 19.63 -11.54 -19.53
CA ALA A 333 18.56 -11.76 -18.55
C ALA A 333 19.10 -11.87 -17.10
N SER A 334 20.34 -12.35 -16.95
CA SER A 334 21.07 -12.40 -15.67
C SER A 334 22.17 -11.35 -15.56
N LEU A 335 22.13 -10.31 -16.40
CA LEU A 335 23.13 -9.24 -16.54
C LEU A 335 24.55 -9.77 -16.85
N GLY A 336 24.62 -10.78 -17.71
CA GLY A 336 25.86 -11.47 -18.08
C GLY A 336 26.36 -12.35 -16.94
N GLY A 337 25.45 -13.11 -16.32
CA GLY A 337 25.72 -14.07 -15.25
C GLY A 337 26.02 -13.51 -13.87
N LYS A 338 25.71 -12.23 -13.65
CA LYS A 338 25.94 -11.56 -12.36
C LYS A 338 24.79 -11.75 -11.38
N LEU A 339 23.58 -11.98 -11.89
CA LEU A 339 22.39 -12.12 -11.06
C LEU A 339 22.23 -13.55 -10.54
N GLY A 340 21.78 -13.67 -9.30
CA GLY A 340 21.03 -14.82 -8.81
C GLY A 340 19.54 -14.54 -8.84
N ILE A 341 18.73 -15.59 -8.74
CA ILE A 341 17.28 -15.45 -8.54
C ILE A 341 16.78 -16.39 -7.43
N ALA A 342 15.90 -15.87 -6.58
CA ALA A 342 15.30 -16.63 -5.50
C ALA A 342 13.79 -16.43 -5.41
N PHE A 343 13.07 -17.50 -5.09
CA PHE A 343 11.62 -17.52 -4.97
C PHE A 343 11.20 -17.85 -3.55
N GLY A 344 10.63 -16.87 -2.84
CA GLY A 344 10.06 -17.05 -1.50
C GLY A 344 11.05 -17.54 -0.43
N SER A 345 12.36 -17.35 -0.61
CA SER A 345 13.41 -17.88 0.27
C SER A 345 13.59 -17.12 1.59
N ARG A 346 13.05 -15.89 1.70
CA ARG A 346 13.18 -15.03 2.89
C ARG A 346 12.04 -15.13 3.93
N GLY A 347 11.04 -15.99 3.71
CA GLY A 347 9.97 -16.30 4.66
C GLY A 347 8.90 -15.20 4.83
N THR A 348 7.96 -15.40 5.75
CA THR A 348 6.90 -14.42 6.06
C THR A 348 7.40 -13.35 7.02
N GLY A 349 7.33 -12.08 6.59
CA GLY A 349 7.30 -10.93 7.50
C GLY A 349 8.62 -10.17 7.78
N VAL A 350 9.73 -10.48 7.08
CA VAL A 350 10.97 -9.69 7.27
C VAL A 350 10.99 -8.45 6.37
N ASP A 351 10.43 -8.56 5.15
CA ASP A 351 10.18 -7.41 4.28
C ASP A 351 8.73 -7.41 3.83
N SER A 352 8.03 -6.28 4.03
CA SER A 352 6.68 -6.04 3.51
C SER A 352 6.64 -5.87 1.98
N ALA A 353 7.79 -6.00 1.31
CA ALA A 353 7.96 -5.75 -0.11
C ALA A 353 7.49 -6.95 -0.95
N ALA A 354 6.96 -6.64 -2.13
CA ALA A 354 6.44 -7.61 -3.07
C ALA A 354 7.56 -8.49 -3.67
N ALA A 355 8.68 -7.86 -4.00
CA ALA A 355 9.93 -8.45 -4.39
C ALA A 355 11.03 -7.46 -3.94
N HIS A 356 12.30 -7.88 -4.01
CA HIS A 356 13.41 -6.97 -3.75
C HIS A 356 14.70 -7.44 -4.42
N PHE A 357 15.48 -6.48 -4.89
CA PHE A 357 16.85 -6.66 -5.35
C PHE A 357 17.83 -6.44 -4.20
N GLU A 358 18.82 -7.33 -4.06
CA GLU A 358 19.88 -7.25 -3.06
C GLU A 358 21.22 -6.88 -3.73
N PRO A 359 21.68 -5.62 -3.70
CA PRO A 359 22.90 -5.19 -4.38
C PRO A 359 24.17 -5.91 -3.92
N GLY A 360 24.22 -6.27 -2.64
CA GLY A 360 25.36 -6.97 -2.04
C GLY A 360 25.49 -8.42 -2.52
N ASN A 361 24.35 -9.09 -2.74
CA ASN A 361 24.31 -10.47 -3.23
C ASN A 361 24.16 -10.55 -4.76
N MET A 362 23.83 -9.44 -5.43
CA MET A 362 23.36 -9.41 -6.82
C MET A 362 22.20 -10.40 -7.03
N LEU A 363 21.19 -10.33 -6.17
CA LEU A 363 20.09 -11.31 -6.12
C LEU A 363 18.75 -10.62 -6.36
N ILE A 364 17.96 -11.15 -7.29
CA ILE A 364 16.53 -10.85 -7.39
C ILE A 364 15.77 -11.84 -6.49
N HIS A 365 14.98 -11.32 -5.55
CA HIS A 365 14.11 -12.15 -4.72
C HIS A 365 12.64 -11.83 -4.97
N LEU A 366 11.91 -12.78 -5.55
CA LEU A 366 10.47 -12.69 -5.77
C LEU A 366 9.72 -13.37 -4.63
N THR A 367 8.82 -12.65 -3.95
CA THR A 367 7.96 -13.31 -2.96
C THR A 367 6.89 -14.16 -3.63
N LYS A 368 6.48 -15.24 -2.95
CA LYS A 368 5.52 -16.23 -3.45
C LYS A 368 4.18 -15.65 -3.93
N THR A 369 3.69 -14.58 -3.31
CA THR A 369 2.33 -14.07 -3.54
C THR A 369 2.25 -12.66 -4.08
N GLN A 370 3.21 -11.80 -3.74
CA GLN A 370 3.20 -10.40 -4.15
C GLN A 370 4.25 -10.10 -5.22
N GLY A 371 5.29 -10.93 -5.35
CA GLY A 371 6.41 -10.69 -6.27
C GLY A 371 6.12 -10.96 -7.74
N VAL A 372 5.01 -11.64 -8.02
CA VAL A 372 4.54 -11.85 -9.39
C VAL A 372 4.12 -10.50 -10.00
N GLY A 373 4.64 -10.20 -11.19
CA GLY A 373 4.46 -8.91 -11.87
C GLY A 373 5.42 -7.82 -11.43
N ALA A 374 6.51 -8.16 -10.73
CA ALA A 374 7.57 -7.23 -10.31
C ALA A 374 8.96 -7.61 -10.87
N LEU A 375 9.07 -8.62 -11.74
CA LEU A 375 10.37 -9.07 -12.24
C LEU A 375 11.10 -7.97 -13.03
N ALA A 376 10.38 -7.22 -13.86
CA ALA A 376 10.97 -6.09 -14.59
C ALA A 376 11.51 -5.00 -13.64
N HIS A 377 10.83 -4.75 -12.53
CA HIS A 377 11.24 -3.80 -11.50
C HIS A 377 12.57 -4.21 -10.86
N GLU A 378 12.66 -5.45 -10.39
CA GLU A 378 13.89 -5.94 -9.76
C GLU A 378 15.03 -6.08 -10.75
N PHE A 379 14.73 -6.44 -12.00
CA PHE A 379 15.71 -6.43 -13.08
C PHE A 379 16.26 -5.02 -13.30
N ALA A 380 15.40 -3.99 -13.31
CA ALA A 380 15.83 -2.61 -13.50
C ALA A 380 16.77 -2.15 -12.38
N HIS A 381 16.50 -2.50 -11.11
CA HIS A 381 17.44 -2.26 -10.02
C HIS A 381 18.78 -2.94 -10.24
N GLY A 382 18.77 -4.22 -10.64
CA GLY A 382 19.99 -4.95 -10.98
C GLY A 382 20.77 -4.29 -12.12
N PHE A 383 20.06 -3.88 -13.17
CA PHE A 383 20.62 -3.24 -14.35
C PHE A 383 21.28 -1.90 -14.00
N ASP A 384 20.58 -1.06 -13.24
CA ASP A 384 21.07 0.22 -12.73
C ASP A 384 22.34 0.05 -11.87
N CYS A 385 22.37 -0.99 -11.03
CA CYS A 385 23.53 -1.35 -10.24
C CYS A 385 24.73 -1.82 -11.10
N VAL A 386 24.49 -2.65 -12.12
CA VAL A 386 25.53 -3.12 -13.03
C VAL A 386 26.11 -1.96 -13.84
N LEU A 387 25.29 -1.00 -14.27
CA LEU A 387 25.75 0.20 -14.95
C LEU A 387 26.67 1.04 -14.07
N ALA A 388 26.34 1.25 -12.79
CA ALA A 388 27.23 1.96 -11.87
C ALA A 388 28.59 1.26 -11.71
N LYS A 389 28.56 -0.05 -11.43
CA LYS A 389 29.78 -0.85 -11.29
C LYS A 389 30.63 -0.86 -12.56
N ARG A 390 29.99 -1.00 -13.73
CA ARG A 390 30.67 -1.01 -15.03
C ARG A 390 31.41 0.31 -15.28
N ASN A 391 30.80 1.42 -14.92
CA ASN A 391 31.34 2.77 -15.07
C ASN A 391 32.28 3.20 -13.93
N GLY A 392 32.54 2.34 -12.94
CA GLY A 392 33.48 2.63 -11.85
C GLY A 392 32.98 3.71 -10.89
N LEU A 393 31.67 3.85 -10.75
CA LEU A 393 31.05 4.85 -9.88
C LEU A 393 31.08 4.41 -8.42
N ASN A 394 31.17 5.38 -7.51
CA ASN A 394 31.07 5.15 -6.06
C ASN A 394 29.62 4.92 -5.59
N ASN A 395 28.64 5.37 -6.39
CA ASN A 395 27.23 5.11 -6.15
C ASN A 395 26.90 3.63 -6.32
N ASN A 396 25.89 3.15 -5.61
CA ASN A 396 25.40 1.78 -5.80
C ASN A 396 24.66 1.61 -7.13
N PHE A 397 24.14 2.72 -7.66
CA PHE A 397 23.27 2.75 -8.84
C PHE A 397 23.63 3.92 -9.76
N PHE A 398 23.44 3.72 -11.07
CA PHE A 398 23.81 4.69 -12.11
C PHE A 398 22.88 5.91 -12.11
N SER A 399 21.59 5.70 -11.84
CA SER A 399 20.58 6.76 -11.70
C SER A 399 20.97 7.79 -10.62
N GLU A 400 21.50 7.35 -9.48
CA GLU A 400 21.96 8.22 -8.38
C GLU A 400 23.13 9.12 -8.77
N TYR A 401 23.92 8.72 -9.77
CA TYR A 401 25.02 9.55 -10.25
C TYR A 401 24.51 10.79 -10.99
N PHE A 402 23.35 10.72 -11.64
CA PHE A 402 22.78 11.82 -12.43
C PHE A 402 21.59 12.51 -11.75
N LEU A 403 20.97 11.87 -10.77
CA LEU A 403 19.81 12.39 -10.05
C LEU A 403 20.03 12.34 -8.55
N TYR A 404 19.93 13.51 -7.92
CA TYR A 404 19.88 13.63 -6.47
C TYR A 404 18.47 13.93 -6.01
N THR A 405 18.06 13.26 -4.93
CA THR A 405 16.79 13.53 -4.24
C THR A 405 16.99 13.64 -2.74
N SER A 406 16.26 14.55 -2.11
CA SER A 406 16.07 14.63 -0.66
C SER A 406 14.61 15.02 -0.35
N LYS A 407 14.23 15.08 0.93
CA LYS A 407 12.84 15.38 1.32
C LYS A 407 12.34 16.68 0.69
N GLY A 408 11.47 16.55 -0.31
CA GLY A 408 10.87 17.68 -1.03
C GLY A 408 11.81 18.42 -1.99
N ARG A 409 12.98 17.84 -2.34
CA ARG A 409 13.93 18.45 -3.28
C ARG A 409 14.52 17.40 -4.21
N TYR A 410 14.74 17.77 -5.46
CA TYR A 410 15.45 16.95 -6.44
C TYR A 410 16.26 17.83 -7.38
N SER A 411 17.33 17.28 -7.94
CA SER A 411 18.19 17.99 -8.88
C SER A 411 18.92 17.02 -9.81
N VAL A 412 19.03 17.41 -11.08
CA VAL A 412 19.93 16.76 -12.03
C VAL A 412 21.36 17.22 -11.75
N GLN A 413 22.28 16.27 -11.66
CA GLN A 413 23.69 16.49 -11.39
C GLN A 413 24.56 15.78 -12.44
N ASN A 414 25.86 16.08 -12.47
CA ASN A 414 26.82 15.46 -13.39
C ASN A 414 26.39 15.50 -14.87
N HIS A 415 25.67 16.56 -15.26
CA HIS A 415 25.12 16.73 -16.61
C HIS A 415 26.10 17.38 -17.60
N GLN A 416 27.24 17.86 -17.11
CA GLN A 416 28.29 18.46 -17.95
C GLN A 416 29.14 17.36 -18.58
N GLU A 417 29.55 17.53 -19.84
CA GLU A 417 30.29 16.51 -20.59
C GLU A 417 31.55 16.02 -19.88
N SER A 418 32.27 16.92 -19.19
CA SER A 418 33.45 16.56 -18.40
C SER A 418 33.16 15.49 -17.32
N ALA A 419 31.95 15.46 -16.78
CA ALA A 419 31.54 14.55 -15.73
C ALA A 419 31.24 13.12 -16.24
N TYR A 420 30.90 12.94 -17.52
CA TYR A 420 30.52 11.61 -18.03
C TYR A 420 31.37 11.10 -19.20
N LYS A 421 32.14 11.95 -19.88
CA LYS A 421 32.94 11.55 -21.06
C LYS A 421 33.98 10.45 -20.81
N HIS A 422 34.41 10.32 -19.56
CA HIS A 422 35.41 9.33 -19.14
C HIS A 422 34.79 8.00 -18.71
N LEU A 423 33.46 7.94 -18.57
CA LEU A 423 32.73 6.74 -18.23
C LEU A 423 32.71 5.79 -19.42
N LYS A 424 32.72 4.47 -19.18
CA LYS A 424 32.70 3.45 -20.24
C LYS A 424 31.46 3.57 -21.13
N ASP A 425 30.33 3.93 -20.54
CA ASP A 425 29.06 4.13 -21.24
C ASP A 425 28.77 5.63 -21.50
N GLY A 426 29.78 6.50 -21.33
CA GLY A 426 29.69 7.96 -21.42
C GLY A 426 29.17 8.50 -22.74
N GLN A 427 29.42 7.79 -23.86
CA GLN A 427 28.91 8.13 -25.18
C GLN A 427 27.37 8.05 -25.31
N THR A 428 26.70 7.44 -24.33
CA THR A 428 25.23 7.34 -24.26
C THR A 428 24.64 8.16 -23.11
N ALA A 429 25.49 8.74 -22.26
CA ALA A 429 25.06 9.48 -21.08
C ALA A 429 24.25 10.73 -21.47
N ASP A 430 24.50 11.36 -22.62
CA ASP A 430 23.70 12.51 -23.09
C ASP A 430 22.20 12.19 -23.16
N LYS A 431 21.83 10.97 -23.57
CA LYS A 431 20.44 10.50 -23.66
C LYS A 431 19.88 10.14 -22.30
N PHE A 432 20.69 9.50 -21.46
CA PHE A 432 20.28 9.21 -20.08
C PHE A 432 20.04 10.49 -19.27
N ILE A 433 20.88 11.49 -19.43
CA ILE A 433 20.72 12.77 -18.74
C ILE A 433 19.49 13.51 -19.30
N LYS A 434 19.20 13.45 -20.62
CA LYS A 434 17.93 13.95 -21.18
C LYS A 434 16.71 13.27 -20.54
N LEU A 435 16.76 11.95 -20.37
CA LEU A 435 15.72 11.17 -19.67
C LEU A 435 15.54 11.65 -18.23
N VAL A 436 16.62 11.74 -17.46
CA VAL A 436 16.63 12.22 -16.06
C VAL A 436 16.17 13.67 -15.93
N ASN A 437 16.52 14.53 -16.90
CA ASN A 437 16.08 15.92 -16.94
C ASN A 437 14.58 16.03 -17.24
N TYR A 438 14.06 15.24 -18.17
CA TYR A 438 12.62 15.22 -18.41
C TYR A 438 11.87 14.64 -17.22
N LEU A 439 12.40 13.59 -16.56
CA LEU A 439 11.88 13.02 -15.31
C LEU A 439 11.72 14.06 -14.20
N THR A 440 12.53 15.11 -14.19
CA THR A 440 12.53 16.13 -13.12
C THR A 440 11.80 17.41 -13.51
N PHE A 441 12.02 17.95 -14.72
CA PHE A 441 11.64 19.34 -15.06
C PHE A 441 10.75 19.51 -16.31
N LYS A 442 10.09 18.45 -16.81
CA LYS A 442 9.26 18.47 -18.04
C LYS A 442 9.95 19.11 -19.26
N SER A 443 11.27 19.01 -19.34
CA SER A 443 12.07 19.59 -20.41
C SER A 443 13.09 18.58 -20.93
N THR A 444 13.24 18.53 -22.25
CA THR A 444 14.33 17.78 -22.91
C THR A 444 15.57 18.64 -23.14
N LYS A 445 15.47 19.97 -22.93
CA LYS A 445 16.60 20.90 -22.93
C LYS A 445 17.16 21.02 -21.53
N TYR A 446 18.48 21.10 -21.41
CA TYR A 446 19.12 21.57 -20.20
C TYR A 446 18.80 23.06 -20.05
N LEU A 447 18.18 23.40 -18.92
CA LEU A 447 17.73 24.75 -18.63
C LEU A 447 18.50 25.26 -17.40
N ASP A 448 18.92 26.52 -17.47
CA ASP A 448 19.37 27.25 -16.29
C ASP A 448 18.27 27.24 -15.23
N TYR A 449 18.66 27.39 -13.96
CA TYR A 449 17.74 27.24 -12.83
C TYR A 449 16.48 28.11 -12.96
N GLU A 450 16.60 29.28 -13.58
CA GLU A 450 15.51 30.24 -13.80
C GLU A 450 14.52 29.84 -14.89
N GLU A 451 14.89 28.96 -15.83
CA GLU A 451 14.05 28.58 -16.98
C GLU A 451 13.28 27.25 -16.78
N ARG A 452 13.51 26.54 -15.67
CA ARG A 452 12.92 25.21 -15.41
C ARG A 452 11.39 25.28 -15.26
N GLN A 453 10.66 24.59 -16.15
CA GLN A 453 9.19 24.54 -16.13
C GLN A 453 8.61 23.54 -15.11
N GLY A 454 8.85 23.78 -13.81
CA GLY A 454 8.23 23.01 -12.72
C GLY A 454 8.49 21.49 -12.74
N GLY A 455 8.04 20.78 -11.72
CA GLY A 455 8.22 19.34 -11.61
C GLY A 455 7.34 18.51 -12.54
N THR A 456 7.79 17.32 -12.96
CA THR A 456 6.90 16.29 -13.55
C THR A 456 5.79 15.88 -12.59
N GLY A 457 4.66 15.45 -13.14
CA GLY A 457 3.58 14.85 -12.35
C GLY A 457 4.08 13.61 -11.62
N PHE A 458 4.87 12.78 -12.30
CA PHE A 458 5.49 11.59 -11.73
C PHE A 458 6.41 11.88 -10.53
N MET A 459 7.42 12.76 -10.69
CA MET A 459 8.35 13.10 -9.60
C MET A 459 7.64 13.81 -8.44
N ASN A 460 6.72 14.73 -8.73
CA ASN A 460 5.94 15.40 -7.69
C ASN A 460 5.06 14.41 -6.92
N ASN A 461 4.43 13.44 -7.58
CA ASN A 461 3.65 12.40 -6.92
C ASN A 461 4.52 11.54 -6.00
N ALA A 462 5.69 11.11 -6.47
CA ALA A 462 6.65 10.35 -5.68
C ALA A 462 7.10 11.12 -4.43
N MET A 463 7.44 12.41 -4.58
CA MET A 463 7.80 13.28 -3.46
C MET A 463 6.66 13.43 -2.43
N HIS A 464 5.41 13.53 -2.89
CA HIS A 464 4.25 13.58 -2.01
C HIS A 464 3.99 12.26 -1.26
N LEU A 465 4.21 11.12 -1.92
CA LEU A 465 4.08 9.80 -1.29
C LEU A 465 5.11 9.61 -0.15
N ASP A 466 6.27 10.24 -0.25
CA ASP A 466 7.33 10.22 0.76
C ASP A 466 7.13 11.17 1.96
N GLN A 467 6.24 12.18 1.88
CA GLN A 467 6.09 13.21 2.92
C GLN A 467 5.77 12.67 4.33
N SER A 468 5.15 11.49 4.43
CA SER A 468 4.73 10.88 5.70
C SER A 468 5.59 9.68 6.14
N ARG A 469 6.64 9.32 5.38
CA ARG A 469 7.43 8.09 5.58
C ARG A 469 8.92 8.33 5.33
N SER A 470 9.73 7.28 5.47
CA SER A 470 11.09 7.26 4.92
C SER A 470 11.04 7.42 3.40
N MET A 471 12.01 8.12 2.82
CA MET A 471 12.11 8.26 1.38
C MET A 471 12.22 6.90 0.72
N TYR A 472 11.33 6.63 -0.22
CA TYR A 472 11.28 5.39 -0.98
C TYR A 472 10.84 5.70 -2.41
N TRP A 473 9.65 6.28 -2.57
CA TRP A 473 9.05 6.49 -3.89
C TRP A 473 9.87 7.40 -4.79
N SER A 474 10.50 8.41 -4.19
CA SER A 474 11.27 9.40 -4.93
C SER A 474 12.75 9.09 -5.06
N GLN A 475 13.22 7.93 -4.58
CA GLN A 475 14.61 7.55 -4.77
C GLN A 475 14.94 7.43 -6.27
N PRO A 476 16.12 7.85 -6.74
CA PRO A 476 16.48 7.81 -8.16
C PRO A 476 16.30 6.43 -8.79
N THR A 477 16.67 5.40 -8.03
CA THR A 477 16.60 3.99 -8.37
C THR A 477 15.17 3.48 -8.51
N GLU A 478 14.28 3.92 -7.64
CA GLU A 478 12.85 3.57 -7.66
C GLU A 478 12.12 4.26 -8.81
N ILE A 479 12.43 5.53 -9.05
CA ILE A 479 11.90 6.28 -10.20
C ILE A 479 12.36 5.62 -11.51
N PHE A 480 13.64 5.24 -11.59
CA PHE A 480 14.18 4.52 -12.74
C PHE A 480 13.50 3.16 -12.94
N ALA A 481 13.39 2.35 -11.89
CA ALA A 481 12.77 1.02 -11.98
C ALA A 481 11.30 1.09 -12.41
N ARG A 482 10.54 2.05 -11.87
CA ARG A 482 9.12 2.26 -12.24
C ARG A 482 8.95 2.73 -13.67
N LEU A 483 9.85 3.60 -14.13
CA LEU A 483 9.84 3.97 -15.54
C LEU A 483 10.16 2.76 -16.42
N PHE A 484 11.12 1.91 -16.02
CA PHE A 484 11.45 0.68 -16.74
C PHE A 484 10.26 -0.26 -16.86
N GLU A 485 9.48 -0.44 -15.81
CA GLU A 485 8.21 -1.17 -15.85
C GLU A 485 7.23 -0.59 -16.90
N CYS A 486 7.09 0.74 -16.97
CA CYS A 486 6.26 1.38 -17.99
C CYS A 486 6.75 1.10 -19.40
N TRP A 487 8.07 1.19 -19.65
CA TRP A 487 8.63 0.87 -20.96
C TRP A 487 8.43 -0.60 -21.33
N VAL A 488 8.64 -1.55 -20.41
CA VAL A 488 8.37 -2.96 -20.68
C VAL A 488 6.90 -3.17 -21.02
N THR A 489 5.98 -2.56 -20.26
CA THR A 489 4.54 -2.66 -20.53
C THR A 489 4.20 -2.14 -21.94
N ASP A 490 4.70 -0.95 -22.27
CA ASP A 490 4.37 -0.27 -23.53
C ASP A 490 5.01 -0.99 -24.73
N LYS A 491 6.24 -1.50 -24.58
CA LYS A 491 6.92 -2.27 -25.64
C LYS A 491 6.35 -3.66 -25.87
N LEU A 492 5.81 -4.31 -24.83
CA LEU A 492 5.01 -5.53 -25.02
C LEU A 492 3.75 -5.21 -25.83
N ALA A 493 3.01 -4.16 -25.43
CA ALA A 493 1.77 -3.78 -26.10
C ALA A 493 1.99 -3.36 -27.57
N GLU A 494 3.06 -2.63 -27.87
CA GLU A 494 3.47 -2.28 -29.24
C GLU A 494 3.71 -3.52 -30.14
N ASN A 495 4.03 -4.67 -29.54
CA ASN A 495 4.28 -5.93 -30.23
C ASN A 495 3.10 -6.92 -30.15
N ASP A 496 1.90 -6.45 -29.75
CA ASP A 496 0.72 -7.30 -29.48
C ASP A 496 1.02 -8.42 -28.46
N GLN A 497 1.84 -8.11 -27.46
CA GLN A 497 2.24 -9.02 -26.39
C GLN A 497 1.76 -8.52 -25.03
N GLN A 498 1.62 -9.46 -24.10
CA GLN A 498 1.35 -9.18 -22.69
C GLN A 498 2.11 -10.18 -21.83
N ASN A 499 2.65 -9.74 -20.69
CA ASN A 499 3.27 -10.66 -19.74
C ASN A 499 3.09 -10.17 -18.30
N GLY A 500 2.06 -10.71 -17.63
CA GLY A 500 1.70 -10.34 -16.25
C GLY A 500 2.66 -10.85 -15.18
N PHE A 501 3.53 -11.81 -15.48
CA PHE A 501 4.58 -12.25 -14.56
C PHE A 501 5.78 -11.29 -14.59
N LEU A 502 6.15 -10.81 -15.78
CA LEU A 502 7.21 -9.85 -15.99
C LEU A 502 6.87 -8.48 -15.37
N VAL A 503 5.69 -7.94 -15.69
CA VAL A 503 5.24 -6.61 -15.23
C VAL A 503 3.73 -6.58 -15.04
N HIS A 504 3.24 -5.93 -13.97
CA HIS A 504 1.81 -5.81 -13.72
C HIS A 504 1.43 -4.49 -13.05
N GLY A 505 0.40 -3.82 -13.57
CA GLY A 505 -0.29 -2.74 -12.85
C GLY A 505 0.19 -1.33 -13.14
N THR A 506 1.05 -1.13 -14.14
CA THR A 506 1.59 0.19 -14.50
C THR A 506 0.53 1.12 -15.12
N GLU A 507 -0.54 0.54 -15.68
CA GLU A 507 -1.65 1.25 -16.33
C GLU A 507 -2.82 1.53 -15.36
N GLU A 508 -2.77 0.95 -14.17
CA GLU A 508 -3.84 1.02 -13.19
C GLU A 508 -3.85 2.35 -12.45
N SER A 509 -5.05 2.85 -12.17
CA SER A 509 -5.20 4.11 -11.44
C SER A 509 -4.64 4.01 -10.02
N ALA A 510 -4.21 5.14 -9.45
CA ALA A 510 -3.79 5.21 -8.05
C ALA A 510 -4.85 4.62 -7.10
N ASN A 511 -6.13 4.91 -7.37
CA ASN A 511 -7.25 4.41 -6.59
C ASN A 511 -7.39 2.89 -6.66
N SER A 512 -7.10 2.28 -7.82
CA SER A 512 -7.04 0.83 -7.98
C SER A 512 -6.06 0.25 -6.95
N TRP A 513 -4.89 0.86 -6.76
CA TRP A 513 -3.91 0.41 -5.77
C TRP A 513 -4.16 0.87 -4.32
N ASN A 514 -5.32 1.46 -4.00
CA ASN A 514 -5.58 2.15 -2.73
C ASN A 514 -4.56 3.26 -2.40
N MET A 515 -3.95 3.85 -3.43
CA MET A 515 -3.03 4.97 -3.32
C MET A 515 -3.76 6.29 -3.66
N LYS A 516 -3.33 7.38 -3.02
CA LYS A 516 -3.89 8.72 -3.31
C LYS A 516 -3.35 9.33 -4.60
N LEU A 517 -2.12 8.97 -4.97
CA LEU A 517 -1.38 9.50 -6.11
C LEU A 517 -0.78 8.34 -6.89
N SER A 518 -0.61 8.53 -8.19
CA SER A 518 -0.04 7.50 -9.07
C SER A 518 1.44 7.31 -8.74
N ALA A 519 1.86 6.04 -8.66
CA ALA A 519 3.26 5.66 -8.55
C ALA A 519 3.95 5.56 -9.92
N TYR A 520 3.23 5.77 -11.02
CA TYR A 520 3.75 5.67 -12.37
C TYR A 520 3.47 6.96 -13.16
N PRO A 521 4.32 7.31 -14.15
CA PRO A 521 4.00 8.36 -15.10
C PRO A 521 2.73 7.99 -15.89
N THR A 522 1.96 8.99 -16.31
CA THR A 522 0.67 8.77 -17.01
C THR A 522 0.50 9.71 -18.19
N GLY A 523 -0.39 9.35 -19.13
CA GLY A 523 -0.73 10.19 -20.28
C GLY A 523 0.48 10.60 -21.12
N ARG A 524 0.50 11.87 -21.57
CA ARG A 524 1.57 12.41 -22.41
C ARG A 524 2.96 12.36 -21.76
N GLU A 525 3.02 12.46 -20.43
CA GLU A 525 4.28 12.36 -19.69
C GLU A 525 4.88 10.95 -19.80
N ARG A 526 4.07 9.89 -19.66
CA ARG A 526 4.51 8.50 -19.87
C ARG A 526 5.04 8.31 -21.28
N ALA A 527 4.28 8.73 -22.29
CA ALA A 527 4.69 8.56 -23.69
C ALA A 527 6.07 9.16 -23.98
N ILE A 528 6.34 10.38 -23.50
CA ILE A 528 7.65 11.04 -23.70
C ILE A 528 8.75 10.33 -22.91
N LEU A 529 8.50 9.95 -21.66
CA LEU A 529 9.50 9.27 -20.84
C LEU A 529 9.86 7.88 -21.37
N VAL A 530 8.88 7.15 -21.89
CA VAL A 530 9.09 5.84 -22.52
C VAL A 530 9.89 5.98 -23.81
N ASP A 531 9.60 6.98 -24.64
CA ASP A 531 10.37 7.28 -25.86
C ASP A 531 11.83 7.66 -25.55
N LEU A 532 12.04 8.53 -24.56
CA LEU A 532 13.40 8.90 -24.12
C LEU A 532 14.17 7.70 -23.56
N MET A 533 13.50 6.80 -22.84
CA MET A 533 14.16 5.59 -22.36
C MET A 533 14.47 4.62 -23.48
N ASP A 534 13.57 4.48 -24.46
CA ASP A 534 13.78 3.67 -25.64
C ASP A 534 14.98 4.16 -26.48
N ASP A 535 15.10 5.48 -26.69
CA ASP A 535 16.25 6.09 -27.37
C ASP A 535 17.56 5.81 -26.62
N TRP A 536 17.57 5.98 -25.29
CA TRP A 536 18.73 5.66 -24.48
C TRP A 536 19.10 4.18 -24.52
N LEU A 537 18.14 3.28 -24.33
CA LEU A 537 18.37 1.83 -24.35
C LEU A 537 18.90 1.38 -25.72
N LYS A 538 18.31 1.86 -26.83
CA LYS A 538 18.79 1.57 -28.19
C LYS A 538 20.22 2.06 -28.41
N ALA A 539 20.55 3.27 -27.93
CA ALA A 539 21.91 3.79 -28.02
C ALA A 539 22.90 2.96 -27.20
N LEU A 540 22.51 2.56 -25.99
CA LEU A 540 23.31 1.73 -25.09
C LEU A 540 23.56 0.34 -25.70
N VAL A 541 22.52 -0.33 -26.19
CA VAL A 541 22.62 -1.64 -26.85
C VAL A 541 23.56 -1.56 -28.05
N ARG A 542 23.36 -0.58 -28.95
CA ARG A 542 24.27 -0.36 -30.09
C ARG A 542 25.72 -0.13 -29.67
N SER A 543 25.92 0.46 -28.50
CA SER A 543 27.26 0.74 -27.97
C SER A 543 27.96 -0.50 -27.42
N TRP A 544 27.18 -1.50 -26.98
CA TRP A 544 27.69 -2.76 -26.41
C TRP A 544 27.84 -3.87 -27.44
N THR A 545 27.13 -3.77 -28.56
CA THR A 545 27.20 -4.70 -29.68
C THR A 545 28.22 -4.31 -30.76
N LYS A 546 28.80 -3.11 -30.66
CA LYS A 546 29.97 -2.68 -31.43
C LYS A 546 31.23 -3.15 -30.73
#